data_AF-A0A923LWK2-F1
#
_entry.id   AF-A0A923LWK2-F1
#
_cell.length_a   1.000
_cell.length_b   1.000
_cell.length_c   1.000
_cell.angle_alpha   90.00
_cell.angle_beta   90.00
_cell.angle_gamma   90.00
#
_symmetry.space_group_name_H-M   'P 1'
#
loop_
_entity.id
_entity.type
_entity.pdbx_description
1 polymer ?
#
loop_
_entity_poly.entity_id
_entity_poly.type
_entity_poly.pdbx_seq_one_letter_code
_entity_poly.pdbx_strand_id
1 'polypeptide(L)'
;MGLTERKLTDWTQPVSSLDDRPQMTASALKAAFDSNTNQIKPALNGVIDDLTGTGGAGNVGVEAITGVTGVSVQAMLASLKALIDLCDTTEEIDGKLDLKADKTTTDKLVKTITLDAGTGVFTIKTDDGTTTTIDTMLEKIPVSCYLDGQEFVLVLDDGTEQRADLSAFLTPTEFTDSPTIDFSVSGDTVTAAIKAGSVTLEMLESTVMATLESYKTAAEKAAANAAASETNAGAYRDQAQQSASAAASSASGAGANATLSESWAVGGTGTREGEDVNNAKHYAQQSAASATTAGQKADAAMEHADSAETSQKAAEAAAARAEQAAEDAEAIVGGDFIPNSQKGAPGGVATLGADGKVEPEQLPAALGADAVTVSGGGELDMEESLGDGPYVIEFTEESSSGGSGGMTEEEADARYLKLAGGTLTGAVDMGGNAVTNLPAPVNDGDAARKADVEAGKPKAALVSLPAAGWSGSAAPYTQNVTVSGISANESAQLILPMPAAASMAAYNAAGIQCTGQAENTLTFQCQTKPAAAISVYVTVQEVRA
;
A
#
# COMPACT_ATOMS: atom_id res chain seq x y z
N MET A 1 -26.06 115.84 116.98
CA MET A 1 -25.86 115.80 118.43
C MET A 1 -26.53 114.54 118.94
N GLY A 2 -25.97 113.87 119.93
CA GLY A 2 -26.67 112.80 120.62
C GLY A 2 -27.83 113.38 121.44
N LEU A 3 -28.90 112.60 121.66
CA LEU A 3 -30.04 113.05 122.48
C LEU A 3 -29.61 113.52 123.88
N THR A 4 -28.56 112.89 124.43
CA THR A 4 -27.95 113.26 125.72
C THR A 4 -27.31 114.65 125.72
N GLU A 5 -26.89 115.15 124.56
CA GLU A 5 -26.24 116.46 124.39
C GLU A 5 -27.27 117.60 124.31
N ARG A 6 -28.57 117.30 124.16
CA ARG A 6 -29.67 118.29 124.13
C ARG A 6 -30.19 118.65 125.52
N LYS A 7 -29.64 118.07 126.58
CA LYS A 7 -30.08 118.32 127.95
C LYS A 7 -29.73 119.75 128.37
N LEU A 8 -30.73 120.54 128.77
CA LEU A 8 -30.50 121.80 129.48
C LEU A 8 -29.97 121.47 130.87
N THR A 9 -28.72 121.81 131.15
CA THR A 9 -28.09 121.59 132.46
C THR A 9 -28.20 122.80 133.36
N ASP A 10 -28.20 124.02 132.80
CA ASP A 10 -28.21 125.29 133.55
C ASP A 10 -29.04 126.37 132.85
N TRP A 11 -29.43 127.41 133.60
CA TRP A 11 -30.18 128.58 133.11
C TRP A 11 -29.32 129.84 133.13
N THR A 12 -29.34 130.62 132.05
CA THR A 12 -28.54 131.86 131.97
C THR A 12 -28.99 132.97 132.94
N GLN A 13 -30.30 133.12 133.18
CA GLN A 13 -30.86 134.04 134.20
C GLN A 13 -32.12 133.43 134.80
N PRO A 14 -32.00 132.57 135.81
CA PRO A 14 -33.15 131.92 136.39
C PRO A 14 -34.08 132.94 137.04
N VAL A 15 -35.37 132.89 136.73
CA VAL A 15 -36.39 133.73 137.38
C VAL A 15 -36.38 133.53 138.90
N SER A 16 -36.02 132.31 139.36
CA SER A 16 -35.87 131.99 140.79
C SER A 16 -34.70 132.69 141.47
N SER A 17 -33.77 133.32 140.74
CA SER A 17 -32.70 134.13 141.32
C SER A 17 -33.06 135.62 141.39
N LEU A 18 -34.29 136.01 141.06
CA LEU A 18 -34.78 137.37 141.23
C LEU A 18 -35.35 137.55 142.65
N ASP A 19 -35.21 138.75 143.22
CA ASP A 19 -35.79 139.07 144.53
C ASP A 19 -37.32 139.00 144.51
N ASP A 20 -37.93 138.64 145.64
CA ASP A 20 -39.40 138.59 145.81
C ASP A 20 -40.10 139.93 145.52
N ARG A 21 -39.39 141.04 145.69
CA ARG A 21 -39.82 142.40 145.33
C ARG A 21 -38.74 143.06 144.48
N PRO A 22 -38.66 142.71 143.19
CA PRO A 22 -37.56 143.13 142.33
C PRO A 22 -37.48 144.65 142.27
N GLN A 23 -36.35 145.21 142.70
CA GLN A 23 -36.04 146.64 142.51
C GLN A 23 -35.49 146.85 141.09
N MET A 24 -36.27 146.45 140.10
CA MET A 24 -35.92 146.61 138.68
C MET A 24 -37.10 147.14 137.89
N THR A 25 -36.81 147.66 136.71
CA THR A 25 -37.86 148.12 135.81
C THR A 25 -38.70 146.92 135.35
N ALA A 26 -39.98 147.15 135.06
CA ALA A 26 -40.85 146.11 134.51
C ALA A 26 -40.27 145.47 133.22
N SER A 27 -39.49 146.24 132.46
CA SER A 27 -38.78 145.75 131.27
C SER A 27 -37.71 144.70 131.62
N ALA A 28 -36.92 144.94 132.66
CA ALA A 28 -35.89 143.99 133.11
C ALA A 28 -36.50 142.70 133.67
N LEU A 29 -37.60 142.81 134.43
CA LEU A 29 -38.33 141.65 134.95
C LEU A 29 -38.88 140.80 133.81
N LYS A 30 -39.48 141.43 132.79
CA LYS A 30 -39.97 140.74 131.59
C LYS A 30 -38.83 140.02 130.85
N ALA A 31 -37.67 140.65 130.68
CA ALA A 31 -36.53 140.04 129.98
C ALA A 31 -36.04 138.75 130.66
N ALA A 32 -36.02 138.71 132.00
CA ALA A 32 -35.62 137.52 132.75
C ALA A 32 -36.60 136.34 132.55
N PHE A 33 -37.92 136.61 132.58
CA PHE A 33 -38.94 135.59 132.29
C PHE A 33 -38.87 135.09 130.84
N ASP A 34 -38.71 135.99 129.87
CA ASP A 34 -38.63 135.64 128.46
C ASP A 34 -37.34 134.84 128.14
N SER A 35 -36.21 135.14 128.80
CA SER A 35 -34.92 134.46 128.60
C SER A 35 -34.99 132.96 128.91
N ASN A 36 -35.63 132.57 130.01
CA ASN A 36 -35.79 131.16 130.34
C ASN A 36 -36.69 130.45 129.31
N THR A 37 -37.85 131.01 128.98
CA THR A 37 -38.74 130.39 127.99
C THR A 37 -38.06 130.21 126.63
N ASN A 38 -37.20 131.16 126.23
CA ASN A 38 -36.44 131.10 124.99
C ASN A 38 -35.26 130.11 125.00
N GLN A 39 -34.80 129.63 126.16
CA GLN A 39 -33.77 128.58 126.25
C GLN A 39 -34.35 127.17 126.11
N ILE A 40 -35.61 126.95 126.51
CA ILE A 40 -36.30 125.64 126.35
C ILE A 40 -36.50 125.32 124.87
N LYS A 41 -36.92 126.31 124.09
CA LYS A 41 -37.34 126.12 122.70
C LYS A 41 -36.25 125.47 121.82
N PRO A 42 -34.99 125.96 121.80
CA PRO A 42 -33.91 125.31 121.04
C PRO A 42 -33.59 123.89 121.50
N ALA A 43 -33.59 123.64 122.81
CA ALA A 43 -33.28 122.32 123.35
C ALA A 43 -34.37 121.30 123.00
N LEU A 44 -35.65 121.66 123.18
CA LEU A 44 -36.77 120.80 122.84
C LEU A 44 -36.84 120.54 121.32
N ASN A 45 -36.71 121.59 120.50
CA ASN A 45 -36.70 121.41 119.03
C ASN A 45 -35.51 120.55 118.59
N GLY A 46 -34.34 120.72 119.21
CA GLY A 46 -33.18 119.88 118.94
C GLY A 46 -33.40 118.39 119.25
N VAL A 47 -34.10 118.06 120.34
CA VAL A 47 -34.52 116.68 120.64
C VAL A 47 -35.46 116.15 119.57
N ILE A 48 -36.43 116.96 119.12
CA ILE A 48 -37.38 116.56 118.07
C ILE A 48 -36.65 116.28 116.75
N ASP A 49 -35.73 117.16 116.35
CA ASP A 49 -34.94 116.98 115.12
C ASP A 49 -34.08 115.70 115.19
N ASP A 50 -33.44 115.45 116.33
CA ASP A 50 -32.60 114.26 116.52
C ASP A 50 -33.44 112.96 116.54
N LEU A 51 -34.69 113.00 117.04
CA LEU A 51 -35.63 111.87 117.02
C LEU A 51 -36.28 111.63 115.65
N THR A 52 -36.48 112.68 114.86
CA THR A 52 -37.08 112.59 113.51
C THR A 52 -36.05 112.32 112.42
N GLY A 53 -34.77 112.54 112.69
CA GLY A 53 -33.65 112.18 111.83
C GLY A 53 -33.39 110.67 111.74
N THR A 54 -32.65 110.26 110.72
CA THR A 54 -32.39 108.84 110.38
C THR A 54 -31.51 108.08 111.39
N GLY A 55 -30.92 108.78 112.37
CA GLY A 55 -30.10 108.18 113.43
C GLY A 55 -30.78 108.10 114.80
N GLY A 56 -32.02 108.59 114.94
CA GLY A 56 -32.72 108.67 116.23
C GLY A 56 -32.84 107.31 116.94
N ALA A 57 -33.19 106.25 116.21
CA ALA A 57 -33.35 104.90 116.74
C ALA A 57 -32.04 104.28 117.29
N GLY A 58 -30.88 104.74 116.83
CA GLY A 58 -29.58 104.33 117.38
C GLY A 58 -29.30 104.94 118.76
N ASN A 59 -29.94 106.06 119.08
CA ASN A 59 -29.78 106.80 120.33
C ASN A 59 -30.88 106.52 121.37
N VAL A 60 -31.89 105.72 121.00
CA VAL A 60 -32.95 105.25 121.90
C VAL A 60 -32.58 103.86 122.42
N GLY A 61 -32.30 103.77 123.72
CA GLY A 61 -31.99 102.52 124.39
C GLY A 61 -33.21 101.61 124.54
N VAL A 62 -32.99 100.29 124.51
CA VAL A 62 -34.01 99.27 124.79
C VAL A 62 -33.41 98.21 125.71
N GLU A 63 -34.24 97.62 126.57
CA GLU A 63 -33.84 96.50 127.42
C GLU A 63 -33.52 95.25 126.58
N ALA A 64 -32.53 94.46 126.99
CA ALA A 64 -32.08 93.30 126.22
C ALA A 64 -33.16 92.21 126.16
N ILE A 65 -33.43 91.70 124.95
CA ILE A 65 -34.36 90.58 124.72
C ILE A 65 -33.55 89.29 124.54
N THR A 66 -33.92 88.23 125.26
CA THR A 66 -33.23 86.93 125.15
C THR A 66 -33.35 86.39 123.72
N GLY A 67 -32.23 86.05 123.10
CA GLY A 67 -32.16 85.50 121.73
C GLY A 67 -31.95 86.55 120.63
N VAL A 68 -31.92 87.84 120.94
CA VAL A 68 -31.62 88.94 120.00
C VAL A 68 -30.50 89.80 120.59
N THR A 69 -29.52 90.21 119.79
CA THR A 69 -28.35 90.98 120.28
C THR A 69 -28.48 92.47 119.97
N GLY A 70 -28.28 93.36 120.96
CA GLY A 70 -28.25 94.82 120.79
C GLY A 70 -28.75 95.60 122.01
N VAL A 71 -28.38 96.89 122.13
CA VAL A 71 -28.81 97.79 123.24
C VAL A 71 -29.57 99.04 122.77
N SER A 72 -29.74 99.21 121.46
CA SER A 72 -30.56 100.25 120.85
C SER A 72 -31.66 99.63 119.99
N VAL A 73 -32.71 100.39 119.71
CA VAL A 73 -33.81 99.94 118.83
C VAL A 73 -33.25 99.42 117.49
N GLN A 74 -32.32 100.16 116.88
CA GLN A 74 -31.75 99.80 115.58
C GLN A 74 -30.95 98.49 115.61
N ALA A 75 -30.18 98.23 116.69
CA ALA A 75 -29.37 97.02 116.79
C ALA A 75 -30.24 95.75 116.93
N MET A 76 -31.35 95.82 117.68
CA MET A 76 -32.24 94.67 117.83
C MET A 76 -32.98 94.32 116.53
N LEU A 77 -33.43 95.31 115.76
CA LEU A 77 -34.06 95.05 114.47
C LEU A 77 -33.11 94.34 113.48
N ALA A 78 -31.83 94.69 113.50
CA ALA A 78 -30.83 94.04 112.65
C ALA A 78 -30.60 92.57 113.05
N SER A 79 -30.51 92.28 114.35
CA SER A 79 -30.34 90.90 114.83
C SER A 79 -31.57 90.03 114.55
N LEU A 80 -32.79 90.59 114.64
CA LEU A 80 -34.01 89.86 114.29
C LEU A 80 -34.06 89.50 112.80
N LYS A 81 -33.62 90.40 111.91
CA LYS A 81 -33.57 90.12 110.47
C LYS A 81 -32.67 88.93 110.14
N ALA A 82 -31.51 88.80 110.79
CA ALA A 82 -30.58 87.71 110.55
C ALA A 82 -31.14 86.33 110.94
N LEU A 83 -31.97 86.26 111.99
CA LEU A 83 -32.60 85.01 112.41
C LEU A 83 -33.69 84.54 111.43
N ILE A 84 -34.44 85.48 110.85
CA ILE A 84 -35.48 85.16 109.87
C ILE A 84 -34.87 84.61 108.58
N ASP A 85 -33.70 85.09 108.18
CA ASP A 85 -33.01 84.63 106.97
C ASP A 85 -32.46 83.19 107.07
N LEU A 86 -32.45 82.58 108.26
CA LEU A 86 -31.93 81.23 108.48
C LEU A 86 -32.99 80.11 108.36
N CYS A 87 -34.26 80.47 108.12
CA CYS A 87 -35.34 79.50 107.95
C CYS A 87 -35.52 79.14 106.46
N ASP A 88 -35.32 77.86 106.11
CA ASP A 88 -35.58 77.32 104.76
C ASP A 88 -37.08 77.35 104.42
N THR A 89 -37.40 77.44 103.13
CA THR A 89 -38.77 77.41 102.59
C THR A 89 -39.28 75.97 102.36
N THR A 90 -40.60 75.81 102.24
CA THR A 90 -41.24 74.51 101.94
C THR A 90 -40.71 73.88 100.64
N GLU A 91 -40.38 74.70 99.64
CA GLU A 91 -39.90 74.27 98.32
C GLU A 91 -38.50 73.64 98.40
N GLU A 92 -37.66 74.11 99.33
CA GLU A 92 -36.30 73.57 99.58
C GLU A 92 -36.32 72.23 100.33
N ILE A 93 -37.43 71.89 100.99
CA ILE A 93 -37.61 70.61 101.68
C ILE A 93 -37.98 69.50 100.68
N ASP A 94 -38.89 69.77 99.75
CA ASP A 94 -39.33 68.77 98.76
C ASP A 94 -38.17 68.29 97.87
N GLY A 95 -37.26 69.18 97.47
CA GLY A 95 -36.07 68.81 96.70
C GLY A 95 -35.09 67.88 97.42
N LYS A 96 -35.10 67.80 98.76
CA LYS A 96 -34.24 66.89 99.53
C LYS A 96 -34.82 65.47 99.63
N LEU A 97 -36.09 65.25 99.31
CA LEU A 97 -36.77 63.95 99.44
C LEU A 97 -36.61 63.04 98.20
N ASP A 98 -36.45 63.62 97.01
CA ASP A 98 -36.24 62.91 95.73
C ASP A 98 -34.94 62.09 95.65
N LEU A 99 -34.03 62.22 96.63
CA LEU A 99 -32.78 61.45 96.68
C LEU A 99 -32.93 60.01 97.21
N LYS A 100 -34.13 59.55 97.59
CA LYS A 100 -34.37 58.17 98.04
C LYS A 100 -35.23 57.39 97.03
N ALA A 101 -34.56 56.66 96.13
CA ALA A 101 -35.07 55.67 95.16
C ALA A 101 -36.37 56.05 94.40
N ASP A 102 -36.22 56.34 93.11
CA ASP A 102 -37.31 56.67 92.20
C ASP A 102 -38.22 55.46 91.88
N LYS A 103 -39.53 55.66 91.98
CA LYS A 103 -40.56 54.66 91.70
C LYS A 103 -40.46 54.13 90.26
N THR A 104 -40.06 54.99 89.33
CA THR A 104 -39.88 54.68 87.91
C THR A 104 -38.73 53.71 87.62
N THR A 105 -37.73 53.63 88.51
CA THR A 105 -36.61 52.70 88.37
C THR A 105 -36.92 51.35 89.03
N THR A 106 -37.68 51.35 90.12
CA THR A 106 -37.99 50.14 90.89
C THR A 106 -39.06 49.27 90.20
N ASP A 107 -40.00 49.90 89.48
CA ASP A 107 -41.06 49.24 88.72
C ASP A 107 -40.54 48.32 87.59
N LYS A 108 -39.31 48.54 87.12
CA LYS A 108 -38.66 47.75 86.07
C LYS A 108 -37.91 46.52 86.58
N LEU A 109 -37.87 46.30 87.90
CA LEU A 109 -37.20 45.14 88.47
C LEU A 109 -38.04 43.88 88.26
N VAL A 110 -37.37 42.74 88.08
CA VAL A 110 -38.02 41.45 87.85
C VAL A 110 -38.58 40.89 89.16
N LYS A 111 -39.88 40.59 89.16
CA LYS A 111 -40.59 39.99 90.28
C LYS A 111 -40.56 38.46 90.24
N THR A 112 -40.84 37.87 89.07
CA THR A 112 -40.92 36.40 88.90
C THR A 112 -40.50 35.95 87.51
N ILE A 113 -39.97 34.72 87.40
CA ILE A 113 -39.66 34.02 86.14
C ILE A 113 -40.25 32.61 86.19
N THR A 114 -40.96 32.18 85.14
CA THR A 114 -41.55 30.83 85.02
C THR A 114 -41.22 30.19 83.66
N LEU A 115 -41.06 28.86 83.61
CA LEU A 115 -40.82 28.07 82.39
C LEU A 115 -42.00 27.14 82.13
N ASP A 116 -42.52 27.13 80.90
CA ASP A 116 -43.42 26.09 80.41
C ASP A 116 -42.59 24.96 79.78
N ALA A 117 -42.63 23.77 80.40
CA ALA A 117 -41.78 22.65 79.99
C ALA A 117 -42.23 21.95 78.70
N GLY A 118 -43.46 22.17 78.22
CA GLY A 118 -43.95 21.57 76.97
C GLY A 118 -43.71 22.46 75.75
N THR A 119 -43.61 23.77 75.95
CA THR A 119 -43.39 24.75 74.86
C THR A 119 -42.02 25.42 74.90
N GLY A 120 -41.24 25.25 75.97
CA GLY A 120 -39.92 25.88 76.11
C GLY A 120 -39.96 27.39 76.38
N VAL A 121 -41.13 27.99 76.64
CA VAL A 121 -41.28 29.44 76.80
C VAL A 121 -40.99 29.88 78.24
N PHE A 122 -40.08 30.84 78.40
CA PHE A 122 -39.87 31.57 79.66
C PHE A 122 -40.75 32.81 79.72
N THR A 123 -41.43 33.02 80.83
CA THR A 123 -42.24 34.23 81.10
C THR A 123 -41.63 35.00 82.26
N ILE A 124 -41.24 36.25 82.02
CA ILE A 124 -40.66 37.17 83.00
C ILE A 124 -41.68 38.25 83.32
N LYS A 125 -41.94 38.49 84.61
CA LYS A 125 -42.85 39.54 85.06
C LYS A 125 -42.12 40.55 85.93
N THR A 126 -42.21 41.84 85.59
CA THR A 126 -41.65 42.95 86.37
C THR A 126 -42.60 43.38 87.49
N ASP A 127 -42.11 44.13 88.46
CA ASP A 127 -42.88 44.54 89.65
C ASP A 127 -44.09 45.44 89.32
N ASP A 128 -44.05 46.17 88.20
CA ASP A 128 -45.17 46.92 87.62
C ASP A 128 -46.29 46.03 87.02
N GLY A 129 -46.04 44.72 86.93
CA GLY A 129 -46.96 43.74 86.36
C GLY A 129 -46.80 43.47 84.85
N THR A 130 -45.91 44.19 84.17
CA THR A 130 -45.58 43.97 82.75
C THR A 130 -44.96 42.57 82.57
N THR A 131 -45.35 41.87 81.50
CA THR A 131 -44.92 40.50 81.22
C THR A 131 -44.20 40.43 79.88
N THR A 132 -43.02 39.83 79.85
CA THR A 132 -42.20 39.58 78.66
C THR A 132 -41.96 38.09 78.52
N THR A 133 -42.24 37.52 77.35
CA THR A 133 -41.99 36.11 77.05
C THR A 133 -40.75 35.96 76.17
N ILE A 134 -39.96 34.91 76.46
CA ILE A 134 -38.83 34.46 75.65
C ILE A 134 -39.17 33.04 75.22
N ASP A 135 -39.41 32.86 73.93
CA ASP A 135 -39.68 31.57 73.31
C ASP A 135 -38.36 30.90 72.92
N THR A 136 -38.11 29.68 73.39
CA THR A 136 -36.87 28.94 73.09
C THR A 136 -37.21 27.76 72.20
N MET A 137 -36.38 27.48 71.19
CA MET A 137 -36.63 26.40 70.21
C MET A 137 -36.39 24.97 70.76
N LEU A 138 -36.60 24.75 72.05
CA LEU A 138 -36.34 23.46 72.69
C LEU A 138 -37.22 22.34 72.11
N GLU A 139 -38.42 22.67 71.64
CA GLU A 139 -39.36 21.78 70.94
C GLU A 139 -38.86 21.30 69.56
N LYS A 140 -37.86 21.97 68.98
CA LYS A 140 -37.32 21.66 67.64
C LYS A 140 -36.08 20.77 67.67
N ILE A 141 -35.64 20.33 68.85
CA ILE A 141 -34.49 19.45 68.98
C ILE A 141 -34.95 18.01 68.72
N PRO A 142 -34.38 17.29 67.74
CA PRO A 142 -34.75 15.90 67.46
C PRO A 142 -34.29 14.98 68.60
N VAL A 143 -35.23 14.19 69.13
CA VAL A 143 -35.01 13.27 70.26
C VAL A 143 -34.58 11.87 69.81
N SER A 144 -34.86 11.49 68.56
CA SER A 144 -34.38 10.24 67.98
C SER A 144 -34.28 10.31 66.46
N CYS A 145 -33.43 9.46 65.87
CA CYS A 145 -33.36 9.29 64.42
C CYS A 145 -33.27 7.80 64.05
N TYR A 146 -33.87 7.43 62.93
CA TYR A 146 -33.83 6.08 62.37
C TYR A 146 -34.01 6.12 60.84
N LEU A 147 -33.82 4.96 60.20
CA LEU A 147 -34.01 4.78 58.77
C LEU A 147 -35.32 4.03 58.51
N ASP A 148 -36.17 4.57 57.64
CA ASP A 148 -37.42 3.94 57.19
C ASP A 148 -37.33 3.74 55.67
N GLY A 149 -36.95 2.54 55.24
CA GLY A 149 -36.58 2.28 53.85
C GLY A 149 -35.34 3.09 53.42
N GLN A 150 -35.53 4.05 52.51
CA GLN A 150 -34.50 4.98 52.00
C GLN A 150 -34.66 6.40 52.55
N GLU A 151 -35.57 6.61 53.50
CA GLU A 151 -35.76 7.90 54.15
C GLU A 151 -35.03 7.96 55.49
N PHE A 152 -34.26 9.02 55.69
CA PHE A 152 -33.71 9.37 57.00
C PHE A 152 -34.77 10.14 57.79
N VAL A 153 -35.23 9.56 58.90
CA VAL A 153 -36.33 10.10 59.71
C VAL A 153 -35.78 10.65 61.03
N LEU A 154 -36.13 11.91 61.32
CA LEU A 154 -35.87 12.61 62.57
C LEU A 154 -37.18 12.81 63.32
N VAL A 155 -37.28 12.32 64.55
CA VAL A 155 -38.44 12.52 65.43
C VAL A 155 -38.15 13.70 66.36
N LEU A 156 -39.00 14.73 66.30
CA LEU A 156 -38.96 15.89 67.20
C LEU A 156 -39.60 15.56 68.56
N ASP A 157 -39.30 16.35 69.59
CA ASP A 157 -39.83 16.11 70.95
C ASP A 157 -41.36 16.20 71.04
N ASP A 158 -41.99 16.96 70.12
CA ASP A 158 -43.45 17.06 69.98
C ASP A 158 -44.11 15.82 69.32
N GLY A 159 -43.30 14.83 68.93
CA GLY A 159 -43.74 13.60 68.28
C GLY A 159 -43.92 13.70 66.76
N THR A 160 -43.61 14.84 66.13
CA THR A 160 -43.65 14.99 64.67
C THR A 160 -42.39 14.46 64.00
N GLU A 161 -42.52 13.96 62.78
CA GLU A 161 -41.41 13.40 61.99
C GLU A 161 -40.99 14.35 60.86
N GLN A 162 -39.68 14.54 60.70
CA GLN A 162 -39.08 15.10 59.49
C GLN A 162 -38.38 14.00 58.70
N ARG A 163 -38.72 13.87 57.42
CA ARG A 163 -38.22 12.82 56.53
C ARG A 163 -37.37 13.40 55.42
N ALA A 164 -36.24 12.78 55.12
CA ALA A 164 -35.38 13.13 54.00
C ALA A 164 -35.08 11.90 53.13
N ASP A 165 -35.45 11.96 51.85
CA ASP A 165 -35.20 10.88 50.88
C ASP A 165 -33.71 10.85 50.49
N LEU A 166 -33.03 9.75 50.79
CA LEU A 166 -31.62 9.55 50.46
C LEU A 166 -31.39 9.12 49.01
N SER A 167 -32.46 8.83 48.25
CA SER A 167 -32.38 8.38 46.85
C SER A 167 -31.74 9.42 45.92
N ALA A 168 -31.77 10.71 46.27
CA ALA A 168 -31.10 11.77 45.49
C ALA A 168 -29.58 11.85 45.75
N PHE A 169 -29.07 11.25 46.83
CA PHE A 169 -27.64 11.21 47.16
C PHE A 169 -26.91 9.99 46.58
N LEU A 170 -27.66 8.97 46.17
CA LEU A 170 -27.17 7.84 45.40
C LEU A 170 -27.63 8.07 43.95
N THR A 171 -26.73 8.49 43.07
CA THR A 171 -26.97 8.35 41.61
C THR A 171 -26.49 6.95 41.22
N PRO A 172 -27.33 5.90 41.23
CA PRO A 172 -26.93 4.62 40.66
C PRO A 172 -26.68 4.88 39.17
N THR A 173 -25.42 4.75 38.75
CA THR A 173 -25.12 4.63 37.33
C THR A 173 -25.64 3.26 36.92
N GLU A 174 -26.74 3.24 36.16
CA GLU A 174 -27.35 1.99 35.69
C GLU A 174 -26.51 1.46 34.52
N PHE A 175 -25.81 0.34 34.75
CA PHE A 175 -25.08 -0.36 33.71
C PHE A 175 -26.07 -1.18 32.88
N THR A 176 -26.24 -0.82 31.60
CA THR A 176 -27.13 -1.51 30.67
C THR A 176 -26.34 -2.28 29.64
N ASP A 177 -26.84 -3.47 29.29
CA ASP A 177 -26.26 -4.27 28.22
C ASP A 177 -26.38 -3.54 26.89
N SER A 178 -25.31 -3.59 26.11
CA SER A 178 -25.28 -3.11 24.73
C SER A 178 -25.32 -4.28 23.74
N PRO A 179 -25.43 -4.03 22.42
CA PRO A 179 -25.27 -5.08 21.42
C PRO A 179 -23.87 -5.76 21.45
N THR A 180 -22.84 -5.07 21.96
CA THR A 180 -21.43 -5.51 21.92
C THR A 180 -20.91 -6.00 23.26
N ILE A 181 -21.32 -5.35 24.35
CA ILE A 181 -20.85 -5.59 25.71
C ILE A 181 -22.04 -6.01 26.58
N ASP A 182 -21.85 -7.11 27.31
CA ASP A 182 -22.73 -7.61 28.36
C ASP A 182 -22.15 -7.23 29.72
N PHE A 183 -22.97 -6.66 30.61
CA PHE A 183 -22.59 -6.36 31.98
C PHE A 183 -23.20 -7.39 32.93
N SER A 184 -22.40 -7.93 33.84
CA SER A 184 -22.90 -8.83 34.89
C SER A 184 -22.43 -8.38 36.27
N VAL A 185 -23.30 -8.54 37.26
CA VAL A 185 -23.05 -8.13 38.64
C VAL A 185 -23.00 -9.37 39.53
N SER A 186 -21.92 -9.50 40.31
CA SER A 186 -21.77 -10.53 41.33
C SER A 186 -21.29 -9.90 42.63
N GLY A 187 -22.17 -9.81 43.62
CA GLY A 187 -21.92 -9.03 44.84
C GLY A 187 -21.67 -7.55 44.50
N ASP A 188 -20.53 -7.02 44.97
CA ASP A 188 -20.11 -5.63 44.72
C ASP A 188 -19.26 -5.45 43.45
N THR A 189 -19.09 -6.50 42.63
CA THR A 189 -18.25 -6.46 41.42
C THR A 189 -19.11 -6.45 40.16
N VAL A 190 -18.92 -5.42 39.34
CA VAL A 190 -19.44 -5.34 37.98
C VAL A 190 -18.37 -5.83 37.01
N THR A 191 -18.71 -6.78 36.15
CA THR A 191 -17.83 -7.26 35.07
C THR A 191 -18.46 -6.99 33.71
N ALA A 192 -17.62 -6.73 32.72
CA ALA A 192 -18.03 -6.50 31.33
C ALA A 192 -17.40 -7.57 30.44
N ALA A 193 -18.20 -8.17 29.56
CA ALA A 193 -17.75 -9.16 28.60
C ALA A 193 -18.16 -8.76 27.17
N ILE A 194 -17.30 -9.04 26.19
CA ILE A 194 -17.68 -8.92 24.78
C ILE A 194 -18.61 -10.08 24.44
N LYS A 195 -19.77 -9.75 23.88
CA LYS A 195 -20.73 -10.74 23.39
C LYS A 195 -20.15 -11.50 22.20
N ALA A 196 -20.26 -12.82 22.22
CA ALA A 196 -19.74 -13.67 21.16
C ALA A 196 -20.40 -13.33 19.82
N GLY A 197 -19.59 -13.09 18.78
CA GLY A 197 -20.07 -12.71 17.45
C GLY A 197 -20.45 -11.23 17.29
N SER A 198 -20.34 -10.40 18.34
CA SER A 198 -20.72 -8.99 18.27
C SER A 198 -19.65 -8.07 17.67
N VAL A 199 -18.43 -8.55 17.46
CA VAL A 199 -17.35 -7.80 16.81
C VAL A 199 -17.56 -7.85 15.30
N THR A 200 -17.93 -6.72 14.70
CA THR A 200 -18.09 -6.58 13.26
C THR A 200 -16.78 -6.17 12.59
N LEU A 201 -16.74 -6.26 11.26
CA LEU A 201 -15.61 -5.82 10.43
C LEU A 201 -15.22 -4.35 10.68
N GLU A 202 -16.21 -3.48 10.92
CA GLU A 202 -15.98 -2.04 11.22
C GLU A 202 -15.36 -1.81 12.60
N MET A 203 -15.47 -2.78 13.52
CA MET A 203 -14.87 -2.73 14.86
C MET A 203 -13.41 -3.20 14.86
N LEU A 204 -12.92 -3.75 13.75
CA LEU A 204 -11.52 -4.16 13.61
C LEU A 204 -10.65 -2.98 13.18
N GLU A 205 -9.49 -2.87 13.81
CA GLU A 205 -8.53 -1.80 13.51
C GLU A 205 -7.90 -2.00 12.13
N SER A 206 -7.51 -0.91 11.48
CA SER A 206 -7.11 -0.89 10.08
C SER A 206 -5.86 -1.74 9.78
N THR A 207 -4.95 -1.92 10.74
CA THR A 207 -3.76 -2.76 10.55
C THR A 207 -4.11 -4.26 10.56
N VAL A 208 -5.09 -4.67 11.37
CA VAL A 208 -5.61 -6.05 11.38
C VAL A 208 -6.28 -6.35 10.05
N MET A 209 -7.08 -5.41 9.55
CA MET A 209 -7.71 -5.49 8.23
C MET A 209 -6.70 -5.60 7.09
N ALA A 210 -5.67 -4.75 7.09
CA ALA A 210 -4.60 -4.80 6.09
C ALA A 210 -3.84 -6.14 6.13
N THR A 211 -3.62 -6.68 7.32
CA THR A 211 -2.96 -7.99 7.50
C THR A 211 -3.81 -9.14 6.93
N LEU A 212 -5.12 -9.14 7.20
CA LEU A 212 -6.04 -10.14 6.64
C LEU A 212 -6.09 -10.08 5.11
N GLU A 213 -6.16 -8.89 4.52
CA GLU A 213 -6.16 -8.73 3.06
C GLU A 213 -4.81 -9.17 2.45
N SER A 214 -3.70 -8.93 3.17
CA SER A 214 -2.37 -9.42 2.77
C SER A 214 -2.31 -10.95 2.75
N TYR A 215 -2.85 -11.62 3.77
CA TYR A 215 -2.91 -13.09 3.80
C TYR A 215 -3.81 -13.66 2.71
N LYS A 216 -4.97 -13.04 2.45
CA LYS A 216 -5.83 -13.40 1.33
C LYS A 216 -5.09 -13.30 -0.01
N THR A 217 -4.42 -12.17 -0.25
CA THR A 217 -3.62 -11.95 -1.47
C THR A 217 -2.51 -12.99 -1.60
N ALA A 218 -1.83 -13.32 -0.50
CA ALA A 218 -0.77 -14.33 -0.50
C ALA A 218 -1.33 -15.72 -0.82
N ALA A 219 -2.50 -16.08 -0.29
CA ALA A 219 -3.17 -17.34 -0.59
C ALA A 219 -3.63 -17.43 -2.06
N GLU A 220 -4.20 -16.36 -2.61
CA GLU A 220 -4.59 -16.27 -4.03
C GLU A 220 -3.36 -16.43 -4.94
N LYS A 221 -2.25 -15.76 -4.61
CA LYS A 221 -0.99 -15.90 -5.35
C LYS A 221 -0.44 -17.34 -5.26
N ALA A 222 -0.52 -17.96 -4.09
CA ALA A 222 -0.11 -19.35 -3.92
C ALA A 222 -0.95 -20.30 -4.79
N ALA A 223 -2.27 -20.11 -4.83
CA ALA A 223 -3.16 -20.88 -5.69
C ALA A 223 -2.85 -20.69 -7.19
N ALA A 224 -2.60 -19.46 -7.63
CA ALA A 224 -2.21 -19.16 -9.01
C ALA A 224 -0.87 -19.83 -9.40
N ASN A 225 0.12 -19.79 -8.51
CA ASN A 225 1.41 -20.45 -8.72
C ASN A 225 1.27 -21.97 -8.82
N ALA A 226 0.38 -22.57 -8.04
CA ALA A 226 0.10 -24.00 -8.10
C ALA A 226 -0.53 -24.38 -9.46
N ALA A 227 -1.53 -23.61 -9.94
CA ALA A 227 -2.15 -23.82 -11.24
C ALA A 227 -1.16 -23.66 -12.41
N ALA A 228 -0.27 -22.66 -12.33
CA ALA A 228 0.79 -22.47 -13.31
C ALA A 228 1.79 -23.65 -13.31
N SER A 229 2.10 -24.19 -12.13
CA SER A 229 2.98 -25.36 -11.99
C SER A 229 2.38 -26.61 -12.61
N GLU A 230 1.07 -26.83 -12.44
CA GLU A 230 0.33 -27.92 -13.10
C GLU A 230 0.38 -27.81 -14.62
N THR A 231 0.17 -26.61 -15.16
CA THR A 231 0.25 -26.33 -16.60
C THR A 231 1.66 -26.62 -17.14
N ASN A 232 2.69 -26.14 -16.45
CA ASN A 232 4.09 -26.37 -16.83
C ASN A 232 4.45 -27.86 -16.80
N ALA A 233 3.96 -28.61 -15.82
CA ALA A 233 4.18 -30.06 -15.75
C ALA A 233 3.57 -30.78 -16.97
N GLY A 234 2.38 -30.37 -17.40
CA GLY A 234 1.75 -30.86 -18.64
C GLY A 234 2.61 -30.57 -19.88
N ALA A 235 3.08 -29.34 -20.02
CA ALA A 235 3.94 -28.94 -21.14
C ALA A 235 5.25 -29.74 -21.19
N TYR A 236 5.90 -29.95 -20.04
CA TYR A 236 7.13 -30.76 -19.97
C TYR A 236 6.90 -32.23 -20.34
N ARG A 237 5.77 -32.81 -19.91
CA ARG A 237 5.38 -34.17 -20.32
C ARG A 237 5.23 -34.26 -21.84
N ASP A 238 4.51 -33.32 -22.44
CA ASP A 238 4.22 -33.33 -23.87
C ASP A 238 5.51 -33.10 -24.69
N GLN A 239 6.40 -32.22 -24.23
CA GLN A 239 7.72 -32.01 -24.82
C GLN A 239 8.58 -33.28 -24.76
N ALA A 240 8.57 -33.97 -23.63
CA ALA A 240 9.30 -35.24 -23.48
C ALA A 240 8.76 -36.32 -24.43
N GLN A 241 7.43 -36.38 -24.62
CA GLN A 241 6.81 -37.30 -25.57
C GLN A 241 7.19 -36.98 -27.02
N GLN A 242 7.21 -35.70 -27.40
CA GLN A 242 7.68 -35.28 -28.73
C GLN A 242 9.14 -35.64 -28.96
N SER A 243 10.02 -35.40 -27.97
CA SER A 243 11.43 -35.78 -28.05
C SER A 243 11.61 -37.30 -28.17
N ALA A 244 10.81 -38.10 -27.47
CA ALA A 244 10.83 -39.56 -27.60
C ALA A 244 10.41 -40.02 -29.01
N SER A 245 9.35 -39.44 -29.58
CA SER A 245 8.92 -39.73 -30.96
C SER A 245 9.98 -39.35 -32.00
N ALA A 246 10.60 -38.18 -31.85
CA ALA A 246 11.66 -37.74 -32.76
C ALA A 246 12.89 -38.66 -32.71
N ALA A 247 13.26 -39.14 -31.51
CA ALA A 247 14.33 -40.11 -31.35
C ALA A 247 13.97 -41.46 -32.00
N ALA A 248 12.73 -41.92 -31.87
CA ALA A 248 12.26 -43.15 -32.51
C ALA A 248 12.31 -43.05 -34.05
N SER A 249 11.83 -41.94 -34.62
CA SER A 249 11.92 -41.69 -36.07
C SER A 249 13.37 -41.65 -36.56
N SER A 250 14.25 -41.01 -35.79
CA SER A 250 15.68 -40.94 -36.11
C SER A 250 16.33 -42.33 -36.07
N ALA A 251 15.97 -43.17 -35.10
CA ALA A 251 16.44 -44.55 -35.02
C ALA A 251 15.98 -45.38 -36.23
N SER A 252 14.71 -45.27 -36.62
CA SER A 252 14.19 -45.93 -37.82
C SER A 252 14.89 -45.47 -39.10
N GLY A 253 15.11 -44.15 -39.24
CA GLY A 253 15.83 -43.58 -40.38
C GLY A 253 17.30 -44.03 -40.44
N ALA A 254 17.98 -44.10 -39.30
CA ALA A 254 19.33 -44.64 -39.21
C ALA A 254 19.38 -46.12 -39.60
N GLY A 255 18.41 -46.92 -39.16
CA GLY A 255 18.25 -48.32 -39.56
C GLY A 255 18.07 -48.47 -41.07
N ALA A 256 17.14 -47.71 -41.66
CA ALA A 256 16.91 -47.73 -43.11
C ALA A 256 18.16 -47.32 -43.92
N ASN A 257 18.89 -46.30 -43.47
CA ASN A 257 20.14 -45.88 -44.11
C ASN A 257 21.24 -46.94 -44.00
N ALA A 258 21.33 -47.64 -42.87
CA ALA A 258 22.28 -48.73 -42.69
C ALA A 258 21.98 -49.88 -43.67
N THR A 259 20.73 -50.30 -43.78
CA THR A 259 20.29 -51.34 -44.72
C THR A 259 20.51 -50.92 -46.18
N LEU A 260 20.23 -49.66 -46.52
CA LEU A 260 20.49 -49.12 -47.86
C LEU A 260 21.99 -49.13 -48.18
N SER A 261 22.83 -48.72 -47.22
CA SER A 261 24.30 -48.75 -47.35
C SER A 261 24.81 -50.17 -47.59
N GLU A 262 24.29 -51.15 -46.84
CA GLU A 262 24.61 -52.56 -47.03
C GLU A 262 24.20 -53.07 -48.43
N SER A 263 23.05 -52.64 -48.97
CA SER A 263 22.63 -52.97 -50.35
C SER A 263 23.64 -52.52 -51.42
N TRP A 264 24.27 -51.36 -51.23
CA TRP A 264 25.28 -50.82 -52.16
C TRP A 264 26.64 -51.50 -51.99
N ALA A 265 26.95 -51.97 -50.78
CA ALA A 265 28.23 -52.60 -50.48
C ALA A 265 28.27 -54.07 -50.93
N VAL A 266 27.25 -54.86 -50.56
CA VAL A 266 27.29 -56.33 -50.69
C VAL A 266 26.04 -56.97 -51.31
N GLY A 267 24.89 -56.28 -51.31
CA GLY A 267 23.61 -56.84 -51.77
C GLY A 267 22.89 -57.68 -50.70
N GLY A 268 21.80 -58.36 -51.07
CA GLY A 268 21.06 -59.31 -50.23
C GLY A 268 20.17 -58.74 -49.12
N THR A 269 19.89 -57.43 -49.12
CA THR A 269 19.03 -56.75 -48.12
C THR A 269 17.57 -56.60 -48.56
N GLY A 270 17.24 -56.82 -49.84
CA GLY A 270 15.92 -56.63 -50.43
C GLY A 270 15.50 -55.16 -50.55
N THR A 271 16.43 -54.22 -50.45
CA THR A 271 16.12 -52.78 -50.38
C THR A 271 16.05 -52.13 -51.76
N ARG A 272 16.79 -52.68 -52.74
CA ARG A 272 16.84 -52.13 -54.10
C ARG A 272 16.77 -53.24 -55.15
N GLU A 273 16.02 -52.98 -56.21
CA GLU A 273 15.94 -53.89 -57.35
C GLU A 273 17.33 -54.08 -58.00
N GLY A 274 17.68 -55.35 -58.25
CA GLY A 274 18.96 -55.73 -58.86
C GLY A 274 20.19 -55.49 -57.97
N GLU A 275 20.03 -55.35 -56.65
CA GLU A 275 21.16 -55.07 -55.74
C GLU A 275 22.26 -56.12 -55.77
N ASP A 276 21.95 -57.40 -55.98
CA ASP A 276 22.93 -58.49 -55.98
C ASP A 276 23.93 -58.44 -57.15
N VAL A 277 23.57 -57.73 -58.22
CA VAL A 277 24.40 -57.56 -59.43
C VAL A 277 24.85 -56.11 -59.65
N ASN A 278 24.46 -55.19 -58.77
CA ASN A 278 24.82 -53.78 -58.84
C ASN A 278 25.26 -53.29 -57.46
N ASN A 279 26.35 -53.86 -56.96
CA ASN A 279 26.96 -53.49 -55.68
C ASN A 279 28.49 -53.54 -55.78
N ALA A 280 29.18 -52.98 -54.78
CA ALA A 280 30.64 -52.89 -54.78
C ALA A 280 31.31 -54.27 -54.83
N LYS A 281 30.79 -55.26 -54.11
CA LYS A 281 31.30 -56.64 -54.09
C LYS A 281 31.25 -57.29 -55.47
N HIS A 282 30.14 -57.14 -56.20
CA HIS A 282 29.94 -57.71 -57.53
C HIS A 282 30.94 -57.11 -58.55
N TYR A 283 31.05 -55.78 -58.59
CA TYR A 283 32.04 -55.13 -59.47
C TYR A 283 33.48 -55.47 -59.12
N ALA A 284 33.80 -55.63 -57.83
CA ALA A 284 35.12 -56.10 -57.40
C ALA A 284 35.41 -57.53 -57.90
N GLN A 285 34.43 -58.44 -57.84
CA GLN A 285 34.56 -59.80 -58.36
C GLN A 285 34.72 -59.83 -59.89
N GLN A 286 33.94 -59.02 -60.63
CA GLN A 286 34.07 -58.91 -62.09
C GLN A 286 35.44 -58.38 -62.51
N SER A 287 35.96 -57.38 -61.78
CA SER A 287 37.29 -56.84 -62.01
C SER A 287 38.38 -57.89 -61.76
N ALA A 288 38.26 -58.68 -60.68
CA ALA A 288 39.18 -59.78 -60.39
C ALA A 288 39.14 -60.89 -61.47
N ALA A 289 37.96 -61.25 -61.95
CA ALA A 289 37.81 -62.20 -63.05
C ALA A 289 38.45 -61.67 -64.34
N SER A 290 38.22 -60.40 -64.67
CA SER A 290 38.82 -59.74 -65.83
C SER A 290 40.35 -59.70 -65.74
N ALA A 291 40.90 -59.43 -64.55
CA ALA A 291 42.34 -59.48 -64.30
C ALA A 291 42.91 -60.89 -64.49
N THR A 292 42.18 -61.93 -64.04
CA THR A 292 42.56 -63.34 -64.25
C THR A 292 42.59 -63.69 -65.74
N THR A 293 41.55 -63.32 -66.48
CA THR A 293 41.48 -63.53 -67.94
C THR A 293 42.61 -62.80 -68.66
N ALA A 294 42.92 -61.56 -68.27
CA ALA A 294 44.04 -60.82 -68.85
C ALA A 294 45.39 -61.52 -68.60
N GLY A 295 45.59 -62.08 -67.40
CA GLY A 295 46.77 -62.91 -67.09
C GLY A 295 46.87 -64.14 -67.99
N GLN A 296 45.79 -64.91 -68.13
CA GLN A 296 45.75 -66.08 -69.03
C GLN A 296 46.04 -65.72 -70.49
N LYS A 297 45.55 -64.57 -70.96
CA LYS A 297 45.85 -64.08 -72.31
C LYS A 297 47.31 -63.67 -72.47
N ALA A 298 47.93 -63.10 -71.44
CA ALA A 298 49.35 -62.81 -71.44
C ALA A 298 50.19 -64.10 -71.47
N ASP A 299 49.80 -65.12 -70.69
CA ASP A 299 50.45 -66.43 -70.69
C ASP A 299 50.36 -67.10 -72.07
N ALA A 300 49.18 -67.14 -72.68
CA ALA A 300 48.98 -67.66 -74.03
C ALA A 300 49.81 -66.89 -75.08
N ALA A 301 49.95 -65.56 -74.93
CA ALA A 301 50.79 -64.76 -75.82
C ALA A 301 52.28 -65.11 -75.67
N MET A 302 52.75 -65.44 -74.47
CA MET A 302 54.11 -65.93 -74.24
C MET A 302 54.32 -67.31 -74.89
N GLU A 303 53.37 -68.24 -74.74
CA GLU A 303 53.44 -69.56 -75.40
C GLU A 303 53.48 -69.45 -76.94
N HIS A 304 52.70 -68.52 -77.51
CA HIS A 304 52.74 -68.23 -78.94
C HIS A 304 54.08 -67.63 -79.38
N ALA A 305 54.71 -66.78 -78.56
CA ALA A 305 56.04 -66.24 -78.85
C ALA A 305 57.10 -67.35 -78.84
N ASP A 306 57.07 -68.26 -77.87
CA ASP A 306 57.98 -69.42 -77.80
C ASP A 306 57.79 -70.37 -79.00
N SER A 307 56.55 -70.60 -79.40
CA SER A 307 56.21 -71.40 -80.58
C SER A 307 56.71 -70.76 -81.87
N ALA A 308 56.64 -69.43 -81.97
CA ALA A 308 57.18 -68.67 -83.10
C ALA A 308 58.71 -68.76 -83.15
N GLU A 309 59.41 -68.64 -82.02
CA GLU A 309 60.86 -68.82 -81.93
C GLU A 309 61.27 -70.25 -82.35
N THR A 310 60.51 -71.26 -81.91
CA THR A 310 60.71 -72.66 -82.30
C THR A 310 60.52 -72.85 -83.81
N SER A 311 59.48 -72.24 -84.37
CA SER A 311 59.20 -72.28 -85.82
C SER A 311 60.29 -71.57 -86.63
N GLN A 312 60.82 -70.44 -86.13
CA GLN A 312 61.95 -69.76 -86.73
C GLN A 312 63.18 -70.67 -86.78
N LYS A 313 63.55 -71.30 -85.65
CA LYS A 313 64.69 -72.25 -85.58
C LYS A 313 64.50 -73.43 -86.54
N ALA A 314 63.27 -73.94 -86.67
CA ALA A 314 62.95 -75.00 -87.61
C ALA A 314 63.11 -74.55 -89.08
N ALA A 315 62.70 -73.32 -89.40
CA ALA A 315 62.88 -72.73 -90.73
C ALA A 315 64.37 -72.50 -91.06
N GLU A 316 65.16 -72.00 -90.09
CA GLU A 316 66.62 -71.85 -90.24
C GLU A 316 67.29 -73.21 -90.48
N ALA A 317 66.90 -74.26 -89.74
CA ALA A 317 67.41 -75.60 -89.96
C ALA A 317 67.00 -76.19 -91.32
N ALA A 318 65.78 -75.90 -91.79
CA ALA A 318 65.33 -76.30 -93.12
C ALA A 318 66.09 -75.58 -94.23
N ALA A 319 66.36 -74.28 -94.06
CA ALA A 319 67.19 -73.50 -94.98
C ALA A 319 68.61 -74.07 -95.08
N ALA A 320 69.24 -74.40 -93.94
CA ALA A 320 70.56 -75.03 -93.92
C ALA A 320 70.57 -76.40 -94.64
N ARG A 321 69.51 -77.21 -94.50
CA ARG A 321 69.38 -78.47 -95.26
C ARG A 321 69.23 -78.24 -96.77
N ALA A 322 68.52 -77.18 -97.16
CA ALA A 322 68.36 -76.83 -98.56
C ALA A 322 69.67 -76.32 -99.18
N GLU A 323 70.47 -75.57 -98.42
CA GLU A 323 71.81 -75.13 -98.83
C GLU A 323 72.75 -76.33 -99.00
N GLN A 324 72.78 -77.26 -98.04
CA GLN A 324 73.52 -78.51 -98.16
C GLN A 324 73.08 -79.33 -99.39
N ALA A 325 71.77 -79.44 -99.63
CA ALA A 325 71.23 -80.15 -100.79
C ALA A 325 71.61 -79.46 -102.12
N ALA A 326 71.76 -78.13 -102.13
CA ALA A 326 72.23 -77.38 -103.29
C ALA A 326 73.74 -77.59 -103.53
N GLU A 327 74.57 -77.61 -102.48
CA GLU A 327 75.99 -77.97 -102.57
C GLU A 327 76.17 -79.41 -103.07
N ASP A 328 75.38 -80.35 -102.54
CA ASP A 328 75.37 -81.75 -102.99
C ASP A 328 74.98 -81.85 -104.47
N ALA A 329 74.07 -80.98 -104.95
CA ALA A 329 73.68 -80.91 -106.36
C ALA A 329 74.77 -80.27 -107.26
N GLU A 330 75.50 -79.26 -106.80
CA GLU A 330 76.64 -78.68 -107.53
C GLU A 330 77.83 -79.65 -107.62
N ALA A 331 78.02 -80.52 -106.63
CA ALA A 331 79.02 -81.60 -106.69
C ALA A 331 78.74 -82.62 -107.80
N ILE A 332 77.52 -82.63 -108.38
CA ILE A 332 77.14 -83.42 -109.56
C ILE A 332 77.61 -82.72 -110.84
N VAL A 333 78.93 -82.65 -111.06
CA VAL A 333 79.50 -82.16 -112.33
C VAL A 333 79.53 -83.29 -113.36
N GLY A 334 78.72 -83.18 -114.42
CA GLY A 334 78.94 -83.97 -115.66
C GLY A 334 77.73 -84.70 -116.27
N GLY A 335 76.50 -84.46 -115.82
CA GLY A 335 75.30 -84.99 -116.50
C GLY A 335 75.07 -86.50 -116.35
N ASP A 336 75.74 -87.13 -115.40
CA ASP A 336 75.50 -88.52 -115.00
C ASP A 336 74.91 -88.52 -113.59
N PHE A 337 73.59 -88.63 -113.47
CA PHE A 337 72.82 -88.53 -112.20
C PHE A 337 73.06 -89.72 -111.23
N ILE A 338 74.15 -90.47 -111.43
CA ILE A 338 74.44 -91.73 -110.77
C ILE A 338 75.96 -91.81 -110.58
N PRO A 339 76.47 -91.90 -109.33
CA PRO A 339 77.90 -92.12 -109.11
C PRO A 339 78.36 -93.37 -109.87
N ASN A 340 79.50 -93.32 -110.58
CA ASN A 340 80.02 -94.46 -111.36
C ASN A 340 80.13 -95.76 -110.55
N SER A 341 80.23 -95.66 -109.22
CA SER A 341 80.23 -96.79 -108.29
C SER A 341 78.90 -97.54 -108.16
N GLN A 342 77.80 -97.07 -108.76
CA GLN A 342 76.46 -97.67 -108.66
C GLN A 342 75.87 -98.21 -109.98
N LYS A 343 76.61 -98.17 -111.10
CA LYS A 343 76.18 -98.73 -112.39
C LYS A 343 76.52 -100.22 -112.49
N GLY A 344 75.52 -101.08 -112.75
CA GLY A 344 75.72 -102.53 -112.99
C GLY A 344 75.95 -103.41 -111.75
N ALA A 345 75.72 -102.88 -110.54
CA ALA A 345 75.82 -103.63 -109.27
C ALA A 345 74.44 -104.01 -108.69
N PRO A 346 74.31 -105.10 -107.91
CA PRO A 346 73.05 -105.47 -107.24
C PRO A 346 72.56 -104.35 -106.30
N GLY A 347 71.32 -103.87 -106.48
CA GLY A 347 70.75 -102.74 -105.70
C GLY A 347 71.08 -101.34 -106.24
N GLY A 348 71.83 -101.26 -107.33
CA GLY A 348 72.06 -100.03 -108.09
C GLY A 348 71.06 -99.87 -109.23
N VAL A 349 71.35 -98.93 -110.14
CA VAL A 349 70.51 -98.67 -111.31
C VAL A 349 70.83 -99.60 -112.48
N ALA A 350 69.78 -99.96 -113.23
CA ALA A 350 69.90 -100.76 -114.44
C ALA A 350 70.72 -100.06 -115.52
N THR A 351 71.55 -100.82 -116.24
CA THR A 351 72.26 -100.34 -117.44
C THR A 351 71.36 -100.50 -118.65
N LEU A 352 71.28 -99.46 -119.50
CA LEU A 352 70.49 -99.48 -120.72
C LEU A 352 71.29 -100.10 -121.87
N GLY A 353 70.66 -101.02 -122.62
CA GLY A 353 71.19 -101.56 -123.87
C GLY A 353 71.21 -100.52 -124.99
N ALA A 354 71.87 -100.82 -126.11
CA ALA A 354 72.03 -99.90 -127.24
C ALA A 354 70.71 -99.49 -127.92
N ASP A 355 69.62 -100.20 -127.66
CA ASP A 355 68.26 -99.87 -128.09
C ASP A 355 67.51 -98.97 -127.08
N GLY A 356 68.20 -98.49 -126.05
CA GLY A 356 67.68 -97.57 -125.04
C GLY A 356 66.73 -98.22 -124.04
N LYS A 357 66.71 -99.55 -123.95
CA LYS A 357 65.85 -100.28 -123.00
C LYS A 357 66.67 -100.92 -121.88
N VAL A 358 66.01 -101.05 -120.74
CA VAL A 358 66.51 -101.82 -119.59
C VAL A 358 66.53 -103.29 -120.00
N GLU A 359 67.67 -103.96 -119.80
CA GLU A 359 67.79 -105.37 -120.14
C GLU A 359 66.67 -106.19 -119.46
N PRO A 360 66.01 -107.13 -120.16
CA PRO A 360 64.77 -107.77 -119.72
C PRO A 360 64.84 -108.44 -118.34
N GLU A 361 66.03 -108.70 -117.82
CA GLU A 361 66.25 -109.23 -116.48
C GLU A 361 66.00 -108.23 -115.33
N GLN A 362 65.64 -106.96 -115.59
CA GLN A 362 65.64 -105.88 -114.57
C GLN A 362 64.32 -105.07 -114.38
N LEU A 363 63.12 -105.61 -114.66
CA LEU A 363 61.82 -104.90 -114.50
C LEU A 363 60.81 -105.57 -113.53
N PRO A 364 60.32 -104.89 -112.47
CA PRO A 364 59.07 -105.22 -111.76
C PRO A 364 57.98 -104.09 -111.68
N ALA A 365 56.74 -104.46 -111.27
CA ALA A 365 55.42 -103.87 -111.58
C ALA A 365 54.85 -102.75 -110.64
N ALA A 366 53.77 -102.05 -111.09
CA ALA A 366 53.35 -100.69 -110.71
C ALA A 366 52.04 -100.51 -109.86
N LEU A 367 52.01 -99.37 -109.11
CA LEU A 367 50.96 -98.35 -108.80
C LEU A 367 49.71 -98.61 -107.91
N GLY A 368 49.38 -97.57 -107.10
CA GLY A 368 48.00 -97.15 -106.77
C GLY A 368 47.81 -96.30 -105.49
N ALA A 369 47.32 -95.05 -105.63
CA ALA A 369 47.03 -94.07 -104.57
C ALA A 369 45.58 -93.48 -104.66
N ASP A 370 45.06 -93.08 -103.49
CA ASP A 370 44.18 -91.95 -103.12
C ASP A 370 42.66 -91.82 -103.40
N ALA A 371 42.06 -91.07 -102.47
CA ALA A 371 40.66 -90.86 -102.08
C ALA A 371 39.97 -89.60 -102.69
N VAL A 372 38.67 -89.42 -102.38
CA VAL A 372 37.81 -88.28 -102.79
C VAL A 372 37.01 -87.70 -101.60
N THR A 373 36.89 -86.37 -101.57
CA THR A 373 36.09 -85.49 -100.68
C THR A 373 34.80 -84.98 -101.35
N VAL A 374 33.82 -84.48 -100.55
CA VAL A 374 32.61 -83.76 -101.04
C VAL A 374 32.37 -82.45 -100.24
N SER A 375 31.58 -81.56 -100.83
CA SER A 375 31.57 -80.09 -100.78
C SER A 375 30.38 -79.42 -100.05
N GLY A 376 30.66 -78.32 -99.32
CA GLY A 376 29.78 -77.16 -99.03
C GLY A 376 28.74 -77.34 -97.91
N GLY A 377 28.62 -76.53 -96.85
CA GLY A 377 29.15 -75.19 -96.55
C GLY A 377 28.02 -74.28 -96.07
N GLY A 378 27.70 -74.30 -94.77
CA GLY A 378 26.78 -73.37 -94.08
C GLY A 378 26.31 -73.91 -92.74
N GLU A 379 26.85 -73.38 -91.63
CA GLU A 379 26.56 -73.78 -90.25
C GLU A 379 26.04 -72.55 -89.47
N LEU A 380 24.90 -72.72 -88.78
CA LEU A 380 24.39 -71.81 -87.74
C LEU A 380 24.47 -72.59 -86.43
N ASP A 381 25.42 -72.19 -85.59
CA ASP A 381 25.68 -72.79 -84.29
C ASP A 381 24.68 -72.24 -83.26
N MET A 382 23.90 -73.12 -82.63
CA MET A 382 23.14 -72.83 -81.40
C MET A 382 23.72 -73.74 -80.32
N GLU A 383 24.46 -73.14 -79.37
CA GLU A 383 25.32 -73.82 -78.38
C GLU A 383 24.59 -74.77 -77.42
N GLU A 384 23.25 -74.89 -77.43
CA GLU A 384 22.57 -75.87 -76.59
C GLU A 384 21.26 -76.39 -77.20
N SER A 385 21.09 -77.72 -77.14
CA SER A 385 19.91 -78.42 -77.62
C SER A 385 18.70 -78.11 -76.73
N LEU A 386 17.61 -77.64 -77.33
CA LEU A 386 16.33 -77.49 -76.64
C LEU A 386 15.63 -78.85 -76.37
N GLY A 387 16.25 -80.01 -76.61
CA GLY A 387 15.65 -81.34 -76.36
C GLY A 387 14.51 -81.72 -77.31
N ASP A 388 13.92 -82.90 -77.13
CA ASP A 388 12.86 -83.43 -78.00
C ASP A 388 11.46 -82.92 -77.60
N GLY A 389 10.84 -82.17 -78.52
CA GLY A 389 9.49 -81.62 -78.41
C GLY A 389 8.38 -82.55 -78.89
N PRO A 390 7.13 -82.03 -79.02
CA PRO A 390 6.89 -80.86 -79.86
C PRO A 390 6.89 -79.53 -79.09
N TYR A 391 7.70 -78.58 -79.56
CA TYR A 391 7.67 -77.19 -79.10
C TYR A 391 6.73 -76.37 -80.00
N VAL A 392 5.88 -75.57 -79.36
CA VAL A 392 5.08 -74.54 -80.02
C VAL A 392 5.74 -73.19 -79.72
N ILE A 393 6.21 -72.51 -80.76
CA ILE A 393 6.69 -71.13 -80.66
C ILE A 393 5.46 -70.23 -80.82
N GLU A 394 4.95 -69.69 -79.71
CA GLU A 394 3.96 -68.60 -79.73
C GLU A 394 4.67 -67.25 -79.86
N PHE A 395 4.27 -66.46 -80.84
CA PHE A 395 4.65 -65.06 -80.95
C PHE A 395 3.70 -64.24 -80.05
N THR A 396 4.20 -63.78 -78.91
CA THR A 396 3.54 -62.72 -78.13
C THR A 396 3.95 -61.38 -78.73
N GLU A 397 2.98 -60.55 -79.12
CA GLU A 397 3.28 -59.16 -79.49
C GLU A 397 3.90 -58.43 -78.29
N GLU A 398 5.20 -58.15 -78.37
CA GLU A 398 5.83 -57.11 -77.58
C GLU A 398 5.28 -55.76 -78.03
N SER A 399 4.47 -55.14 -77.18
CA SER A 399 4.19 -53.71 -77.27
C SER A 399 5.44 -52.94 -76.80
N SER A 400 6.23 -52.45 -77.76
CA SER A 400 7.29 -51.49 -77.48
C SER A 400 6.74 -50.06 -77.39
N SER A 401 6.90 -49.48 -76.20
CA SER A 401 7.18 -48.06 -75.91
C SER A 401 6.18 -46.98 -76.32
N GLY A 402 5.59 -46.35 -75.29
CA GLY A 402 4.98 -45.03 -75.37
C GLY A 402 4.36 -44.67 -74.03
N GLY A 403 5.12 -44.04 -73.14
CA GLY A 403 4.71 -43.78 -71.76
C GLY A 403 3.38 -43.05 -71.62
N SER A 404 2.52 -43.58 -70.76
CA SER A 404 1.58 -42.80 -69.95
C SER A 404 1.08 -43.73 -68.84
N GLY A 405 1.86 -43.83 -67.77
CA GLY A 405 1.37 -44.33 -66.49
C GLY A 405 0.39 -43.30 -65.92
N GLY A 406 -0.79 -43.21 -66.52
CA GLY A 406 -1.91 -42.44 -66.00
C GLY A 406 -2.45 -43.16 -64.79
N MET A 407 -2.03 -42.68 -63.61
CA MET A 407 -2.67 -42.97 -62.33
C MET A 407 -4.20 -42.83 -62.47
N THR A 408 -4.97 -43.81 -62.00
CA THR A 408 -6.44 -43.71 -62.01
C THR A 408 -6.90 -42.55 -61.12
N GLU A 409 -8.08 -41.98 -61.36
CA GLU A 409 -8.61 -40.85 -60.58
C GLU A 409 -8.68 -41.17 -59.08
N GLU A 410 -8.94 -42.42 -58.72
CA GLU A 410 -8.91 -42.90 -57.33
C GLU A 410 -7.50 -43.03 -56.75
N GLU A 411 -6.51 -43.47 -57.55
CA GLU A 411 -5.11 -43.50 -57.12
C GLU A 411 -4.48 -42.10 -57.03
N ALA A 412 -5.02 -41.13 -57.79
CA ALA A 412 -4.63 -39.73 -57.76
C ALA A 412 -5.22 -39.01 -56.55
N ASP A 413 -6.50 -39.19 -56.27
CA ASP A 413 -7.17 -38.66 -55.08
C ASP A 413 -6.57 -39.19 -53.76
N ALA A 414 -6.00 -40.40 -53.78
CA ALA A 414 -5.31 -40.98 -52.62
C ALA A 414 -3.89 -40.41 -52.39
N ARG A 415 -3.23 -39.89 -53.44
CA ARG A 415 -1.81 -39.47 -53.38
C ARG A 415 -1.59 -37.97 -53.54
N TYR A 416 -2.56 -37.24 -54.09
CA TYR A 416 -2.45 -35.81 -54.37
C TYR A 416 -3.70 -35.05 -53.90
N LEU A 417 -3.51 -33.78 -53.52
CA LEU A 417 -4.64 -32.90 -53.18
C LEU A 417 -5.41 -32.52 -54.45
N LYS A 418 -6.74 -32.57 -54.39
CA LYS A 418 -7.61 -32.22 -55.53
C LYS A 418 -7.36 -30.80 -56.02
N LEU A 419 -7.50 -30.57 -57.33
CA LEU A 419 -7.32 -29.26 -57.97
C LEU A 419 -8.28 -28.18 -57.46
N ALA A 420 -9.42 -28.58 -56.87
CA ALA A 420 -10.37 -27.69 -56.21
C ALA A 420 -11.06 -28.41 -55.03
N GLY A 421 -10.93 -27.84 -53.82
CA GLY A 421 -11.53 -28.36 -52.60
C GLY A 421 -10.74 -29.53 -51.97
N GLY A 422 -11.03 -29.80 -50.69
CA GLY A 422 -10.36 -30.83 -49.89
C GLY A 422 -9.95 -30.31 -48.51
N THR A 423 -10.02 -31.17 -47.50
CA THR A 423 -9.58 -30.84 -46.14
C THR A 423 -8.18 -31.40 -45.92
N LEU A 424 -7.19 -30.54 -45.76
CA LEU A 424 -5.85 -30.95 -45.32
C LEU A 424 -5.91 -31.30 -43.83
N THR A 425 -5.43 -32.49 -43.45
CA THR A 425 -5.30 -32.92 -42.05
C THR A 425 -3.85 -33.31 -41.77
N GLY A 426 -3.37 -33.04 -40.56
CA GLY A 426 -1.98 -33.24 -40.18
C GLY A 426 -1.07 -32.03 -40.46
N ALA A 427 0.22 -32.19 -40.15
CA ALA A 427 1.22 -31.15 -40.38
C ALA A 427 1.55 -31.05 -41.88
N VAL A 428 1.46 -29.84 -42.43
CA VAL A 428 1.87 -29.54 -43.81
C VAL A 428 3.29 -28.98 -43.77
N ASP A 429 4.28 -29.79 -44.14
CA ASP A 429 5.67 -29.36 -44.28
C ASP A 429 5.92 -28.86 -45.72
N MET A 430 6.26 -27.57 -45.85
CA MET A 430 6.56 -26.94 -47.14
C MET A 430 8.05 -27.04 -47.52
N GLY A 431 8.88 -27.70 -46.71
CA GLY A 431 10.32 -27.87 -46.98
C GLY A 431 11.08 -26.55 -47.10
N GLY A 432 10.60 -25.49 -46.44
CA GLY A 432 11.14 -24.12 -46.54
C GLY A 432 10.69 -23.32 -47.77
N ASN A 433 9.83 -23.87 -48.62
CA ASN A 433 9.29 -23.13 -49.77
C ASN A 433 8.24 -22.09 -49.34
N ALA A 434 8.23 -20.93 -50.02
CA ALA A 434 7.27 -19.87 -49.76
C ALA A 434 5.90 -20.16 -50.41
N VAL A 435 4.81 -19.84 -49.70
CA VAL A 435 3.46 -19.81 -50.25
C VAL A 435 3.22 -18.44 -50.89
N THR A 436 3.17 -18.38 -52.21
CA THR A 436 3.00 -17.14 -52.98
C THR A 436 1.55 -17.00 -53.48
N ASN A 437 1.14 -15.78 -53.86
CA ASN A 437 -0.22 -15.45 -54.35
C ASN A 437 -1.38 -15.72 -53.39
N LEU A 438 -1.13 -15.79 -52.08
CA LEU A 438 -2.20 -15.84 -51.09
C LEU A 438 -2.95 -14.49 -51.07
N PRO A 439 -4.29 -14.45 -51.27
CA PRO A 439 -5.06 -13.22 -51.19
C PRO A 439 -5.11 -12.69 -49.75
N ALA A 440 -5.54 -11.45 -49.56
CA ALA A 440 -5.83 -10.93 -48.23
C ALA A 440 -6.98 -11.73 -47.61
N PRO A 441 -6.89 -12.14 -46.33
CA PRO A 441 -7.95 -12.87 -45.67
C PRO A 441 -9.22 -11.99 -45.57
N VAL A 442 -10.36 -12.54 -45.94
CA VAL A 442 -11.68 -11.91 -45.86
C VAL A 442 -12.54 -12.59 -44.81
N ASN A 443 -12.45 -13.91 -44.68
CA ASN A 443 -13.21 -14.71 -43.72
C ASN A 443 -12.29 -15.25 -42.60
N ASP A 444 -12.88 -15.59 -41.46
CA ASP A 444 -12.15 -16.12 -40.29
C ASP A 444 -11.37 -17.41 -40.57
N GLY A 445 -11.79 -18.19 -41.57
CA GLY A 445 -11.12 -19.43 -42.00
C GLY A 445 -10.00 -19.24 -43.00
N ASP A 446 -9.75 -18.02 -43.49
CA ASP A 446 -8.72 -17.76 -44.48
C ASP A 446 -7.32 -17.77 -43.85
N ALA A 447 -6.33 -18.27 -44.59
CA ALA A 447 -4.94 -18.20 -44.15
C ALA A 447 -4.45 -16.73 -44.13
N ALA A 448 -3.89 -16.29 -43.00
CA ALA A 448 -3.41 -14.93 -42.85
C ALA A 448 -1.99 -14.77 -43.41
N ARG A 449 -1.74 -13.71 -44.19
CA ARG A 449 -0.38 -13.37 -44.63
C ARG A 449 0.37 -12.74 -43.45
N LYS A 450 1.69 -12.86 -43.44
CA LYS A 450 2.55 -12.18 -42.45
C LYS A 450 2.23 -10.69 -42.33
N ALA A 451 1.98 -10.00 -43.45
CA ALA A 451 1.65 -8.58 -43.45
C ALA A 451 0.35 -8.28 -42.66
N ASP A 452 -0.68 -9.12 -42.78
CA ASP A 452 -1.96 -8.91 -42.11
C ASP A 452 -1.86 -9.20 -40.60
N VAL A 453 -1.05 -10.20 -40.23
CA VAL A 453 -0.75 -10.52 -38.82
C VAL A 453 0.08 -9.42 -38.17
N GLU A 454 1.11 -8.92 -38.85
CA GLU A 454 1.95 -7.83 -38.35
C GLU A 454 1.21 -6.48 -38.31
N ALA A 455 0.21 -6.26 -39.17
CA ALA A 455 -0.64 -5.08 -39.11
C ALA A 455 -1.49 -5.03 -37.83
N GLY A 456 -1.97 -6.17 -37.33
CA GLY A 456 -2.77 -6.26 -36.10
C GLY A 456 -1.98 -6.19 -34.78
N LYS A 457 -0.65 -6.18 -34.82
CA LYS A 457 0.19 -6.12 -33.61
C LYS A 457 0.32 -4.69 -33.09
N PRO A 458 0.32 -4.47 -31.76
CA PRO A 458 0.62 -3.17 -31.19
C PRO A 458 2.02 -2.69 -31.60
N LYS A 459 2.13 -1.45 -32.08
CA LYS A 459 3.40 -0.82 -32.44
C LYS A 459 3.74 0.21 -31.38
N ALA A 460 4.91 0.07 -30.75
CA ALA A 460 5.40 1.01 -29.76
C ALA A 460 6.44 1.94 -30.38
N ALA A 461 6.25 3.25 -30.23
CA ALA A 461 7.22 4.28 -30.59
C ALA A 461 7.71 5.00 -29.34
N LEU A 462 9.02 5.19 -29.20
CA LEU A 462 9.59 6.01 -28.13
C LEU A 462 9.57 7.47 -28.55
N VAL A 463 8.88 8.31 -27.77
CA VAL A 463 8.76 9.75 -28.01
C VAL A 463 9.40 10.52 -26.85
N SER A 464 9.93 11.70 -27.15
CA SER A 464 10.58 12.57 -26.17
C SER A 464 9.80 13.87 -26.02
N LEU A 465 9.44 14.21 -24.78
CA LEU A 465 8.80 15.47 -24.38
C LEU A 465 9.89 16.43 -23.85
N PRO A 466 10.45 17.33 -24.67
CA PRO A 466 11.48 18.26 -24.21
C PRO A 466 10.92 19.28 -23.23
N ALA A 467 11.68 19.57 -22.15
CA ALA A 467 11.29 20.52 -21.10
C ALA A 467 10.94 21.92 -21.63
N ALA A 468 11.59 22.37 -22.72
CA ALA A 468 11.35 23.68 -23.33
C ALA A 468 10.12 23.73 -24.25
N GLY A 469 9.51 22.59 -24.62
CA GLY A 469 8.42 22.55 -25.59
C GLY A 469 7.01 22.67 -24.99
N TRP A 470 6.88 22.92 -23.69
CA TRP A 470 5.61 23.15 -23.01
C TRP A 470 5.14 24.60 -23.15
N SER A 471 4.01 24.78 -23.84
CA SER A 471 3.34 26.06 -24.09
C SER A 471 2.24 26.35 -23.06
N GLY A 472 1.89 27.63 -22.86
CA GLY A 472 0.89 28.08 -21.88
C GLY A 472 1.48 28.99 -20.80
N SER A 473 0.73 30.02 -20.42
CA SER A 473 1.09 30.98 -19.36
C SER A 473 0.68 30.51 -17.95
N ALA A 474 -0.26 29.56 -17.86
CA ALA A 474 -0.70 28.90 -16.63
C ALA A 474 -1.05 27.42 -16.94
N ALA A 475 -1.10 26.58 -15.91
CA ALA A 475 -1.48 25.17 -16.04
C ALA A 475 -2.97 25.01 -16.46
N PRO A 476 -3.33 23.95 -17.21
CA PRO A 476 -2.45 22.92 -17.77
C PRO A 476 -1.61 23.45 -18.94
N TYR A 477 -0.33 23.08 -18.97
CA TYR A 477 0.58 23.39 -20.08
C TYR A 477 0.47 22.32 -21.16
N THR A 478 0.61 22.72 -22.43
CA THR A 478 0.39 21.82 -23.58
C THR A 478 1.65 21.65 -24.42
N GLN A 479 1.89 20.43 -24.89
CA GLN A 479 2.98 20.10 -25.81
C GLN A 479 2.49 19.12 -26.89
N ASN A 480 2.72 19.47 -28.15
CA ASN A 480 2.43 18.61 -29.29
C ASN A 480 3.68 17.83 -29.70
N VAL A 481 3.51 16.55 -30.02
CA VAL A 481 4.61 15.63 -30.33
C VAL A 481 4.28 14.87 -31.58
N THR A 482 5.21 14.84 -32.53
CA THR A 482 5.06 14.08 -33.76
C THR A 482 5.30 12.59 -33.49
N VAL A 483 4.31 11.77 -33.82
CA VAL A 483 4.37 10.31 -33.71
C VAL A 483 3.82 9.73 -35.00
N SER A 484 4.66 9.09 -35.81
CA SER A 484 4.23 8.54 -37.10
C SER A 484 3.22 7.39 -36.91
N GLY A 485 2.14 7.40 -37.70
CA GLY A 485 1.10 6.37 -37.69
C GLY A 485 -0.11 6.65 -36.80
N ILE A 486 -0.18 7.83 -36.18
CA ILE A 486 -1.36 8.28 -35.43
C ILE A 486 -2.44 8.79 -36.40
N SER A 487 -3.66 8.27 -36.24
CA SER A 487 -4.85 8.71 -36.95
C SER A 487 -5.54 9.84 -36.19
N ALA A 488 -6.20 10.76 -36.91
CA ALA A 488 -7.10 11.74 -36.29
C ALA A 488 -8.42 11.10 -35.79
N ASN A 489 -8.77 9.88 -36.22
CA ASN A 489 -9.96 9.18 -35.76
C ASN A 489 -9.67 8.35 -34.50
N GLU A 490 -10.15 8.81 -33.34
CA GLU A 490 -10.00 8.14 -32.04
C GLU A 490 -10.62 6.75 -31.98
N SER A 491 -11.63 6.46 -32.81
CA SER A 491 -12.26 5.12 -32.85
C SER A 491 -11.47 4.09 -33.67
N ALA A 492 -10.48 4.53 -34.46
CA ALA A 492 -9.69 3.63 -35.30
C ALA A 492 -8.48 3.04 -34.56
N GLN A 493 -8.05 3.64 -33.45
CA GLN A 493 -6.80 3.29 -32.78
C GLN A 493 -6.91 3.44 -31.26
N LEU A 494 -6.40 2.45 -30.53
CA LEU A 494 -6.13 2.54 -29.10
C LEU A 494 -4.71 3.08 -28.90
N ILE A 495 -4.59 4.17 -28.16
CA ILE A 495 -3.31 4.83 -27.84
C ILE A 495 -3.04 4.71 -26.35
N LEU A 496 -1.93 4.09 -26.00
CA LEU A 496 -1.49 3.88 -24.62
C LEU A 496 -0.11 4.51 -24.41
N PRO A 497 -0.05 5.76 -23.89
CA PRO A 497 1.19 6.38 -23.47
C PRO A 497 1.66 5.80 -22.14
N MET A 498 2.89 5.29 -22.10
CA MET A 498 3.53 4.74 -20.91
C MET A 498 4.91 5.40 -20.73
N PRO A 499 5.21 6.08 -19.62
CA PRO A 499 6.54 6.65 -19.42
C PRO A 499 7.61 5.55 -19.38
N ALA A 500 8.80 5.84 -19.90
CA ALA A 500 9.96 4.99 -19.66
C ALA A 500 10.27 4.94 -18.16
N ALA A 501 10.80 3.82 -17.66
CA ALA A 501 11.04 3.62 -16.23
C ALA A 501 11.87 4.76 -15.60
N ALA A 502 12.89 5.25 -16.31
CA ALA A 502 13.73 6.37 -15.87
C ALA A 502 12.98 7.71 -15.80
N SER A 503 11.90 7.89 -16.55
CA SER A 503 11.09 9.11 -16.58
C SER A 503 9.79 9.01 -15.78
N MET A 504 9.46 7.85 -15.19
CA MET A 504 8.18 7.59 -14.52
C MET A 504 7.92 8.52 -13.34
N ALA A 505 8.91 8.75 -12.47
CA ALA A 505 8.77 9.64 -11.32
C ALA A 505 8.48 11.09 -11.75
N ALA A 506 9.21 11.58 -12.77
CA ALA A 506 9.03 12.94 -13.29
C ALA A 506 7.73 13.09 -14.10
N TYR A 507 7.28 12.04 -14.82
CA TYR A 507 6.01 12.01 -15.52
C TYR A 507 4.82 12.12 -14.57
N ASN A 508 4.84 11.36 -13.46
CA ASN A 508 3.80 11.40 -12.43
C ASN A 508 3.81 12.71 -11.64
N ALA A 509 4.99 13.23 -11.26
CA ALA A 509 5.11 14.48 -10.53
C ALA A 509 4.63 15.70 -11.35
N ALA A 510 4.86 15.69 -12.67
CA ALA A 510 4.38 16.73 -13.57
C ALA A 510 2.88 16.61 -13.91
N GLY A 511 2.24 15.47 -13.60
CA GLY A 511 0.84 15.21 -13.93
C GLY A 511 0.60 15.13 -15.45
N ILE A 512 1.49 14.45 -16.19
CA ILE A 512 1.41 14.39 -17.65
C ILE A 512 0.29 13.45 -18.10
N GLN A 513 -0.54 13.90 -19.03
CA GLN A 513 -1.61 13.11 -19.65
C GLN A 513 -1.65 13.37 -21.17
N CYS A 514 -1.96 12.33 -21.96
CA CYS A 514 -2.29 12.51 -23.38
C CYS A 514 -3.77 12.89 -23.49
N THR A 515 -4.06 14.04 -24.11
CA THR A 515 -5.40 14.64 -24.10
C THR A 515 -5.98 14.88 -25.49
N GLY A 516 -5.24 14.54 -26.54
CA GLY A 516 -5.74 14.64 -27.90
C GLY A 516 -4.80 13.98 -28.90
N GLN A 517 -5.38 13.57 -30.02
CA GLN A 517 -4.64 13.04 -31.16
C GLN A 517 -5.05 13.77 -32.44
N ALA A 518 -4.11 13.90 -33.36
CA ALA A 518 -4.31 14.36 -34.72
C ALA A 518 -3.44 13.52 -35.64
N GLU A 519 -3.56 13.70 -36.95
CA GLU A 519 -2.74 12.97 -37.90
C GLU A 519 -1.24 13.14 -37.58
N ASN A 520 -0.57 12.01 -37.33
CA ASN A 520 0.83 11.90 -36.92
C ASN A 520 1.23 12.74 -35.69
N THR A 521 0.28 13.13 -34.84
CA THR A 521 0.55 14.05 -33.71
C THR A 521 -0.24 13.66 -32.46
N LEU A 522 0.42 13.70 -31.30
CA LEU A 522 -0.22 13.58 -29.98
C LEU A 522 -0.05 14.87 -29.17
N THR A 523 -1.09 15.20 -28.42
CA THR A 523 -1.14 16.36 -27.54
C THR A 523 -1.06 15.89 -26.11
N PHE A 524 -0.01 16.31 -25.40
CA PHE A 524 0.18 16.06 -23.97
C PHE A 524 -0.10 17.32 -23.17
N GLN A 525 -0.69 17.16 -21.99
CA GLN A 525 -0.90 18.21 -20.99
C GLN A 525 -0.18 17.86 -19.69
N CYS A 526 0.31 18.86 -18.96
CA CYS A 526 0.89 18.70 -17.63
C CYS A 526 0.49 19.83 -16.68
N GLN A 527 0.48 19.55 -15.38
CA GLN A 527 0.16 20.53 -14.33
C GLN A 527 1.40 21.32 -13.88
N THR A 528 2.58 20.73 -13.99
CA THR A 528 3.86 21.37 -13.67
C THR A 528 4.87 21.02 -14.76
N LYS A 529 5.56 22.03 -15.32
CA LYS A 529 6.54 21.80 -16.39
C LYS A 529 7.69 20.91 -15.87
N PRO A 530 7.98 19.77 -16.51
CA PRO A 530 9.14 18.96 -16.17
C PRO A 530 10.45 19.75 -16.33
N ALA A 531 11.39 19.59 -15.39
CA ALA A 531 12.72 20.20 -15.48
C ALA A 531 13.66 19.49 -16.46
N ALA A 532 13.35 18.24 -16.82
CA ALA A 532 14.11 17.40 -17.74
C ALA A 532 13.20 16.83 -18.84
N ALA A 533 13.79 16.39 -19.95
CA ALA A 533 13.03 15.73 -21.01
C ALA A 533 12.44 14.40 -20.52
N ILE A 534 11.20 14.12 -20.91
CA ILE A 534 10.46 12.93 -20.48
C ILE A 534 10.32 11.97 -21.65
N SER A 535 10.80 10.74 -21.51
CA SER A 535 10.65 9.70 -22.52
C SER A 535 9.37 8.89 -22.27
N VAL A 536 8.55 8.75 -23.30
CA VAL A 536 7.25 8.06 -23.25
C VAL A 536 7.19 7.05 -24.38
N TYR A 537 6.86 5.80 -24.07
CA TYR A 537 6.48 4.81 -25.06
C TYR A 537 5.01 5.02 -25.42
N VAL A 538 4.75 5.32 -26.69
CA VAL A 538 3.40 5.42 -27.23
C VAL A 538 3.11 4.10 -27.94
N THR A 539 2.25 3.30 -27.34
CA THR A 539 1.77 2.06 -27.97
C THR A 539 0.50 2.36 -28.75
N VAL A 540 0.50 2.02 -30.03
CA VAL A 540 -0.62 2.23 -30.94
C VAL A 540 -1.10 0.88 -31.44
N GLN A 541 -2.39 0.61 -31.28
CA GLN A 541 -3.03 -0.60 -31.78
C GLN A 541 -4.27 -0.21 -32.58
N GLU A 542 -4.42 -0.76 -33.79
CA GLU A 542 -5.63 -0.56 -34.59
C GLU A 542 -6.81 -1.27 -33.93
N VAL A 543 -7.95 -0.58 -33.85
CA VAL A 543 -9.21 -1.15 -33.37
C VAL A 543 -9.95 -1.71 -34.58
N ARG A 544 -10.18 -3.01 -34.57
CA ARG A 544 -11.06 -3.66 -35.56
C ARG A 544 -12.50 -3.55 -35.09
N ALA A 545 -13.40 -3.20 -36.01
CA ALA A 545 -14.84 -3.11 -35.78
C ALA A 545 -15.49 -4.50 -35.66
#